data_AF-A0A973T9T0-F1
#
_entry.id   AF-A0A973T9T0-F1
#
_cell.length_a   1.000
_cell.length_b   1.000
_cell.length_c   1.000
_cell.angle_alpha   90.00
_cell.angle_beta   90.00
_cell.angle_gamma   90.00
#
_symmetry.space_group_name_H-M   'P 1'
#
loop_
_entity.id
_entity.type
_entity.pdbx_description
1 polymer ?
#
loop_
_entity_poly.entity_id
_entity_poly.type
_entity_poly.pdbx_seq_one_letter_code
_entity_poly.pdbx_strand_id
1 'polypeptide(L)'
;MSSTVQANRAQAAPANARSGSSKTSPSPGKAPTLRHERTFKAQGVRYLAGVDEVGRGALAGPVSVGIAVVDLERQKPLAGVRDSKLLAPAERERLEPLVRRWSVASAVGHATAREIDDLGIIAALRLAGTRAWQSVLATGVFPELVLLDGSHNWLSPVEQPSLFDQPAPGATCDAPVHTRIKADMQCLSVAAASVIAKVERDRQMRELHLEYPAYGWDINKGYATAAHRDVLRASGATPYHRVSWRLLGGELQDAGDPAAEA
;
A
#
# COMPACT_ATOMS: atom_id res chain seq x y z
N MET A 1 8.84 -78.06 -26.72
CA MET A 1 8.66 -77.29 -25.47
C MET A 1 8.97 -75.83 -25.77
N SER A 2 8.12 -74.95 -25.23
CA SER A 2 8.21 -73.48 -25.26
C SER A 2 7.95 -72.79 -26.59
N SER A 3 7.29 -71.64 -26.66
CA SER A 3 6.31 -70.96 -25.82
C SER A 3 5.88 -69.75 -26.66
N THR A 4 4.58 -69.52 -26.76
CA THR A 4 3.95 -68.41 -27.48
C THR A 4 4.28 -67.06 -26.82
N VAL A 5 4.78 -66.07 -27.57
CA VAL A 5 4.58 -64.64 -27.24
C VAL A 5 4.47 -63.82 -28.53
N GLN A 6 3.25 -63.36 -28.84
CA GLN A 6 2.98 -62.25 -29.74
C GLN A 6 3.45 -60.94 -29.09
N ALA A 7 4.35 -60.20 -29.75
CA ALA A 7 4.67 -58.82 -29.39
C ALA A 7 3.90 -57.87 -30.31
N ASN A 8 2.94 -57.18 -29.72
CA ASN A 8 2.04 -56.23 -30.33
C ASN A 8 2.77 -54.90 -30.58
N ARG A 9 2.71 -54.38 -31.82
CA ARG A 9 3.24 -53.05 -32.19
C ARG A 9 2.31 -51.96 -31.62
N ALA A 10 2.72 -51.32 -30.53
CA ALA A 10 2.04 -50.13 -30.03
C ALA A 10 2.44 -48.90 -30.86
N GLN A 11 1.45 -48.27 -31.48
CA GLN A 11 1.55 -46.94 -32.09
C GLN A 11 1.75 -45.89 -31.00
N ALA A 12 2.82 -45.09 -31.12
CA ALA A 12 3.06 -43.95 -30.24
C ALA A 12 2.12 -42.79 -30.63
N ALA A 13 1.24 -42.41 -29.71
CA ALA A 13 0.41 -41.21 -29.81
C ALA A 13 1.26 -39.93 -29.68
N PRO A 14 0.88 -38.82 -30.33
CA PRO A 14 1.67 -37.59 -30.29
C PRO A 14 1.63 -36.95 -28.90
N ALA A 15 2.80 -36.52 -28.44
CA ALA A 15 2.99 -35.82 -27.17
C ALA A 15 2.21 -34.50 -27.17
N ASN A 16 1.28 -34.39 -26.22
CA ASN A 16 0.44 -33.22 -26.01
C ASN A 16 1.31 -32.08 -25.43
N ALA A 17 1.71 -31.14 -26.28
CA ALA A 17 2.42 -29.93 -25.88
C ALA A 17 1.51 -29.11 -24.95
N ARG A 18 1.83 -29.11 -23.65
CA ARG A 18 1.17 -28.25 -22.66
C ARG A 18 1.47 -26.81 -23.03
N SER A 19 0.47 -26.11 -23.56
CA SER A 19 0.51 -24.67 -23.76
C SER A 19 0.75 -24.00 -22.41
N GLY A 20 1.91 -23.34 -22.29
CA GLY A 20 2.18 -22.46 -21.18
C GLY A 20 1.09 -21.39 -21.15
N SER A 21 0.32 -21.35 -20.06
CA SER A 21 -0.57 -20.26 -19.73
C SER A 21 0.26 -18.97 -19.67
N SER A 22 0.25 -18.21 -20.76
CA SER A 22 0.76 -16.85 -20.75
C SER A 22 -0.13 -16.09 -19.79
N LYS A 23 0.43 -15.64 -18.65
CA LYS A 23 -0.27 -14.76 -17.73
C LYS A 23 -0.65 -13.49 -18.50
N THR A 24 -1.89 -13.43 -18.96
CA THR A 24 -2.46 -12.27 -19.62
C THR A 24 -2.45 -11.12 -18.62
N SER A 25 -1.75 -10.05 -18.97
CA SER A 25 -1.81 -8.78 -18.25
C SER A 25 -3.28 -8.35 -18.14
N PRO A 26 -3.77 -7.93 -16.95
CA PRO A 26 -5.15 -7.49 -16.80
C PRO A 26 -5.44 -6.35 -17.79
N SER A 27 -6.62 -6.38 -18.42
CA SER A 27 -7.05 -5.30 -19.29
C SER A 27 -7.03 -3.98 -18.51
N PRO A 28 -6.58 -2.85 -19.09
CA PRO A 28 -6.50 -1.62 -18.34
C PRO A 28 -7.92 -1.21 -17.96
N GLY A 29 -8.24 -1.26 -16.67
CA GLY A 29 -9.48 -0.68 -16.15
C GLY A 29 -9.64 0.77 -16.63
N LYS A 30 -10.86 1.32 -16.57
CA LYS A 30 -11.09 2.73 -16.95
C LYS A 30 -10.17 3.65 -16.13
N ALA A 31 -9.53 4.63 -16.76
CA ALA A 31 -8.64 5.56 -16.06
C ALA A 31 -9.44 6.39 -15.04
N PRO A 32 -8.85 6.73 -13.87
CA PRO A 32 -9.50 7.57 -12.88
C PRO A 32 -9.76 8.97 -13.46
N THR A 33 -10.79 9.64 -12.94
CA THR A 33 -11.23 10.97 -13.41
C THR A 33 -11.55 11.86 -12.21
N LEU A 34 -11.82 13.15 -12.45
CA LEU A 34 -12.31 14.08 -11.42
C LEU A 34 -13.84 14.05 -11.23
N ARG A 35 -14.53 13.04 -11.78
CA ARG A 35 -16.01 13.02 -11.79
C ARG A 35 -16.58 12.95 -10.38
N HIS A 36 -15.98 12.15 -9.50
CA HIS A 36 -16.48 12.02 -8.13
C HIS A 36 -16.09 13.24 -7.29
N GLU A 37 -14.86 13.71 -7.41
CA GLU A 37 -14.39 14.91 -6.72
C GLU A 37 -15.29 16.12 -7.01
N ARG A 38 -15.72 16.27 -8.26
CA ARG A 38 -16.64 17.35 -8.67
C ARG A 38 -18.04 17.27 -8.06
N THR A 39 -18.46 16.14 -7.46
CA THR A 39 -19.73 16.11 -6.71
C THR A 39 -19.64 16.90 -5.42
N PHE A 40 -18.45 17.02 -4.83
CA PHE A 40 -18.21 17.84 -3.63
C PHE A 40 -18.11 19.32 -3.96
N LYS A 41 -17.68 19.68 -5.18
CA LYS A 41 -17.74 21.06 -5.67
C LYS A 41 -19.16 21.62 -5.59
N ALA A 42 -20.15 20.82 -5.97
CA ALA A 42 -21.57 21.21 -5.90
C ALA A 42 -22.06 21.45 -4.46
N GLN A 43 -21.30 20.98 -3.46
CA GLN A 43 -21.57 21.16 -2.03
C GLN A 43 -20.75 22.32 -1.43
N GLY A 44 -20.05 23.10 -2.25
CA GLY A 44 -19.25 24.25 -1.83
C GLY A 44 -17.77 23.95 -1.56
N VAL A 45 -17.31 22.70 -1.74
CA VAL A 45 -15.90 22.35 -1.53
C VAL A 45 -15.03 22.90 -2.65
N ARG A 46 -13.99 23.65 -2.29
CA ARG A 46 -12.94 24.12 -3.20
C ARG A 46 -11.72 23.21 -3.16
N TYR A 47 -11.12 23.00 -2.00
CA TYR A 47 -9.92 22.19 -1.86
C TYR A 47 -10.25 20.80 -1.33
N LEU A 48 -9.96 19.77 -2.14
CA LEU A 48 -10.17 18.38 -1.79
C LEU A 48 -8.84 17.63 -1.72
N ALA A 49 -8.60 16.94 -0.62
CA ALA A 49 -7.44 16.08 -0.42
C ALA A 49 -7.76 14.62 -0.78
N GLY A 50 -7.12 14.09 -1.82
CA GLY A 50 -7.08 12.65 -2.05
C GLY A 50 -6.03 12.00 -1.16
N VAL A 51 -6.37 10.86 -0.55
CA VAL A 51 -5.50 10.17 0.43
C VAL A 51 -5.45 8.68 0.13
N ASP A 52 -4.23 8.13 0.11
CA ASP A 52 -3.98 6.69 -0.04
C ASP A 52 -2.73 6.26 0.75
N GLU A 53 -2.66 4.99 1.12
CA GLU A 53 -1.54 4.41 1.87
C GLU A 53 -0.75 3.34 1.12
N VAL A 54 0.50 3.16 1.55
CA VAL A 54 1.37 2.09 1.06
C VAL A 54 2.16 1.48 2.20
N GLY A 55 2.52 0.20 2.05
CA GLY A 55 3.36 -0.50 3.01
C GLY A 55 2.60 -1.06 4.20
N ARG A 56 1.26 -0.98 4.23
CA ARG A 56 0.46 -1.52 5.34
C ARG A 56 0.83 -2.97 5.65
N GLY A 57 0.98 -3.85 4.66
CA GLY A 57 1.31 -5.27 4.84
C GLY A 57 2.79 -5.67 4.72
N ALA A 58 3.73 -4.74 4.77
CA ALA A 58 5.15 -5.06 4.71
C ALA A 58 5.67 -5.61 6.06
N LEU A 59 6.69 -6.47 6.04
CA LEU A 59 7.39 -6.92 7.25
C LEU A 59 8.42 -5.90 7.73
N ALA A 60 8.96 -5.11 6.80
CA ALA A 60 9.99 -4.12 7.06
C ALA A 60 9.66 -2.75 6.44
N GLY A 61 10.23 -1.72 7.04
CA GLY A 61 10.07 -0.33 6.64
C GLY A 61 8.74 0.29 7.08
N PRO A 62 8.59 1.59 6.82
CA PRO A 62 7.46 2.36 7.32
C PRO A 62 6.15 1.98 6.63
N VAL A 63 5.04 2.33 7.27
CA VAL A 63 3.78 2.61 6.59
C VAL A 63 3.81 4.07 6.15
N SER A 64 3.29 4.37 4.96
CA SER A 64 3.36 5.72 4.40
C SER A 64 2.01 6.13 3.81
N VAL A 65 1.63 7.38 4.02
CA VAL A 65 0.37 7.96 3.55
C VAL A 65 0.71 9.15 2.67
N GLY A 66 0.21 9.13 1.45
CA GLY A 66 0.31 10.28 0.53
C GLY A 66 -0.96 11.11 0.56
N ILE A 67 -0.80 12.42 0.39
CA ILE A 67 -1.90 13.35 0.19
C ILE A 67 -1.64 14.15 -1.09
N ALA A 68 -2.66 14.25 -1.94
CA ALA A 68 -2.67 15.09 -3.12
C ALA A 68 -3.91 16.00 -3.07
N VAL A 69 -3.70 17.30 -2.93
CA VAL A 69 -4.78 18.29 -2.87
C VAL A 69 -5.08 18.84 -4.26
N VAL A 70 -6.36 18.97 -4.59
CA VAL A 70 -6.85 19.56 -5.85
C VAL A 70 -7.74 20.77 -5.59
N ASP A 71 -7.66 21.78 -6.46
CA ASP A 71 -8.59 22.92 -6.49
C ASP A 71 -9.74 22.61 -7.44
N LEU A 72 -10.90 22.20 -6.93
CA LEU A 72 -12.06 21.78 -7.72
C LEU A 72 -12.62 22.89 -8.64
N GLU A 73 -12.26 24.16 -8.41
CA GLU A 73 -12.62 25.24 -9.33
C GLU A 73 -11.78 25.21 -10.61
N ARG A 74 -10.51 24.82 -10.50
CA ARG A 74 -9.50 25.03 -11.56
C ARG A 74 -8.87 23.74 -12.07
N GLN A 75 -9.02 22.62 -11.35
CA GLN A 75 -8.30 21.38 -11.63
C GLN A 75 -8.70 20.78 -12.98
N LYS A 76 -7.69 20.54 -13.82
CA LYS A 76 -7.82 19.80 -15.08
C LYS A 76 -7.45 18.33 -14.87
N PRO A 77 -8.01 17.38 -15.64
CA PRO A 77 -7.57 15.99 -15.61
C PRO A 77 -6.07 15.87 -15.96
N LEU A 78 -5.41 14.88 -15.37
CA LEU A 78 -4.02 14.52 -15.63
C LEU A 78 -3.98 13.13 -16.29
N ALA A 79 -3.48 13.06 -17.52
CA ALA A 79 -3.40 11.81 -18.26
C ALA A 79 -2.32 10.88 -17.70
N GLY A 80 -2.51 9.57 -17.87
CA GLY A 80 -1.53 8.54 -17.50
C GLY A 80 -1.56 8.12 -16.03
N VAL A 81 -2.10 8.94 -15.13
CA VAL A 81 -2.24 8.59 -13.70
C VAL A 81 -3.31 7.52 -13.51
N ARG A 82 -2.95 6.49 -12.74
CA ARG A 82 -3.76 5.33 -12.37
C ARG A 82 -3.33 4.88 -10.97
N ASP A 83 -4.04 3.89 -10.40
CA ASP A 83 -3.56 3.15 -9.23
C ASP A 83 -2.08 2.77 -9.44
N SER A 84 -1.24 3.15 -8.46
CA SER A 84 0.21 2.92 -8.48
C SER A 84 0.59 1.44 -8.66
N LYS A 85 -0.27 0.49 -8.29
CA LYS A 85 -0.04 -0.95 -8.51
C LYS A 85 -0.20 -1.36 -9.97
N LEU A 86 -0.94 -0.58 -10.76
CA LEU A 86 -1.16 -0.80 -12.20
C LEU A 86 -0.08 -0.13 -13.06
N LEU A 87 0.81 0.65 -12.46
CA LEU A 87 1.88 1.36 -13.15
C LEU A 87 3.22 0.66 -12.94
N ALA A 88 4.00 0.53 -14.02
CA ALA A 88 5.38 0.07 -13.94
C ALA A 88 6.23 1.05 -13.10
N PRO A 89 7.29 0.58 -12.40
CA PRO A 89 8.13 1.45 -11.58
C PRO A 89 8.64 2.70 -12.30
N ALA A 90 9.18 2.55 -13.51
CA ALA A 90 9.68 3.67 -14.32
C ALA A 90 8.58 4.69 -14.66
N GLU A 91 7.37 4.22 -14.94
CA GLU A 91 6.23 5.11 -15.24
C GLU A 91 5.77 5.86 -14.00
N ARG A 92 5.79 5.23 -12.81
CA ARG A 92 5.52 5.94 -11.55
C ARG A 92 6.55 7.01 -11.25
N GLU A 93 7.83 6.70 -11.42
CA GLU A 93 8.91 7.67 -11.20
C GLU A 93 8.84 8.84 -12.18
N ARG A 94 8.41 8.59 -13.42
CA ARG A 94 8.10 9.64 -14.41
C ARG A 94 6.90 10.49 -14.01
N LEU A 95 5.84 9.87 -13.47
CA LEU A 95 4.58 10.52 -13.11
C LEU A 95 4.65 11.31 -11.80
N GLU A 96 5.40 10.85 -10.80
CA GLU A 96 5.46 11.49 -9.48
C GLU A 96 5.72 13.00 -9.52
N PRO A 97 6.73 13.52 -10.25
CA PRO A 97 6.97 14.96 -10.31
C PRO A 97 5.86 15.70 -11.07
N LEU A 98 5.17 15.04 -12.01
CA LEU A 98 4.00 15.61 -12.70
C LEU A 98 2.80 15.70 -11.77
N VAL A 99 2.56 14.67 -10.96
CA VAL A 99 1.48 14.64 -9.99
C VAL A 99 1.69 15.72 -8.92
N ARG A 100 2.91 15.87 -8.39
CA ARG A 100 3.21 16.93 -7.42
C ARG A 100 2.97 18.34 -7.96
N ARG A 101 3.35 18.60 -9.22
CA ARG A 101 3.07 19.89 -9.87
C ARG A 101 1.60 20.09 -10.21
N TRP A 102 0.87 19.01 -10.44
CA TRP A 102 -0.55 19.05 -10.73
C TRP A 102 -1.36 19.34 -9.47
N SER A 103 -0.98 18.79 -8.32
CA SER A 103 -1.61 19.09 -7.04
C SER A 103 -1.30 20.51 -6.56
N VAL A 104 -2.28 21.18 -5.96
CA VAL A 104 -2.06 22.52 -5.36
C VAL A 104 -1.24 22.45 -4.08
N ALA A 105 -1.29 21.30 -3.41
CA ALA A 105 -0.39 20.90 -2.34
C ALA A 105 -0.30 19.37 -2.32
N SER A 106 0.84 18.83 -1.88
CA SER A 106 0.98 17.39 -1.67
C SER A 106 2.02 17.10 -0.60
N ALA A 107 1.89 15.97 0.07
CA ALA A 107 2.84 15.52 1.07
C ALA A 107 2.82 14.00 1.22
N VAL A 108 3.88 13.46 1.82
CA VAL A 108 3.90 12.09 2.33
C VAL A 108 4.26 12.14 3.80
N GLY A 109 3.53 11.39 4.61
CA GLY A 109 3.87 11.14 6.00
C GLY A 109 4.19 9.67 6.19
N HIS A 110 5.07 9.38 7.14
CA HIS A 110 5.56 8.04 7.43
C HIS A 110 5.35 7.72 8.90
N ALA A 111 5.14 6.45 9.22
CA ALA A 111 5.33 5.91 10.56
C ALA A 111 6.25 4.69 10.47
N THR A 112 7.30 4.71 11.28
CA THR A 112 8.42 3.75 11.26
C THR A 112 7.98 2.36 11.70
N ALA A 113 8.81 1.35 11.44
CA ALA A 113 8.55 -0.01 11.93
C ALA A 113 8.42 -0.06 13.46
N ARG A 114 9.26 0.71 14.18
CA ARG A 114 9.18 0.86 15.64
C ARG A 114 7.84 1.47 16.08
N GLU A 115 7.41 2.56 15.45
CA GLU A 115 6.10 3.16 15.78
C GLU A 115 4.93 2.22 15.47
N ILE A 116 5.06 1.36 14.46
CA ILE A 116 4.06 0.31 14.19
C ILE A 116 4.06 -0.75 15.28
N ASP A 117 5.23 -1.14 15.78
CA ASP A 117 5.35 -2.09 16.89
C ASP A 117 4.79 -1.51 18.19
N ASP A 118 5.03 -0.22 18.46
CA ASP A 118 4.61 0.47 19.68
C ASP A 118 3.10 0.80 19.69
N LEU A 119 2.56 1.24 18.55
CA LEU A 119 1.19 1.78 18.46
C LEU A 119 0.18 0.81 17.84
N GLY A 120 0.67 -0.22 17.14
CA GLY A 120 -0.13 -1.02 16.22
C GLY A 120 -0.39 -0.31 14.89
N ILE A 121 -0.74 -1.10 13.86
CA ILE A 121 -0.76 -0.63 12.47
C ILE A 121 -1.79 0.47 12.19
N ILE A 122 -2.95 0.46 12.84
CA ILE A 122 -4.00 1.46 12.59
C ILE A 122 -3.62 2.81 13.17
N ALA A 123 -3.09 2.85 14.40
CA ALA A 123 -2.64 4.08 15.03
C ALA A 123 -1.39 4.64 14.33
N ALA A 124 -0.45 3.78 13.91
CA ALA A 124 0.70 4.19 13.12
C ALA A 124 0.29 4.71 11.73
N LEU A 125 -0.72 4.11 11.08
CA LEU A 125 -1.26 4.60 9.82
C LEU A 125 -1.89 5.99 9.99
N ARG A 126 -2.66 6.20 11.07
CA ARG A 126 -3.19 7.53 11.43
C ARG A 126 -2.05 8.53 11.68
N LEU A 127 -1.00 8.15 12.40
CA LEU A 127 0.17 9.01 12.66
C LEU A 127 0.85 9.44 11.35
N ALA A 128 1.05 8.50 10.42
CA ALA A 128 1.58 8.81 9.09
C ALA A 128 0.67 9.78 8.33
N GLY A 129 -0.65 9.55 8.35
CA GLY A 129 -1.63 10.46 7.74
C GLY A 129 -1.64 11.86 8.37
N THR A 130 -1.57 11.95 9.70
CA THR A 130 -1.48 13.21 10.44
C THR A 130 -0.23 14.00 10.06
N ARG A 131 0.93 13.34 9.92
CA ARG A 131 2.18 13.98 9.46
C ARG A 131 2.05 14.53 8.05
N ALA A 132 1.43 13.78 7.14
CA ALA A 132 1.16 14.22 5.78
C ALA A 132 0.21 15.44 5.77
N TRP A 133 -0.86 15.39 6.59
CA TRP A 133 -1.83 16.48 6.73
C TRP A 133 -1.17 17.77 7.21
N GLN A 134 -0.40 17.71 8.29
CA GLN A 134 0.33 18.87 8.82
C GLN A 134 1.30 19.47 7.79
N SER A 135 1.96 18.63 7.00
CA SER A 135 2.85 19.07 5.92
C SER A 135 2.08 19.79 4.81
N VAL A 136 0.86 19.34 4.48
CA VAL A 136 -0.03 20.06 3.56
C VAL A 136 -0.45 21.42 4.15
N LEU A 137 -0.89 21.47 5.40
CA LEU A 137 -1.30 22.72 6.05
C LEU A 137 -0.17 23.75 6.12
N ALA A 138 1.07 23.30 6.34
CA ALA A 138 2.26 24.15 6.36
C ALA A 138 2.53 24.86 5.01
N THR A 139 1.93 24.40 3.91
CA THR A 139 2.01 25.08 2.61
C THR A 139 1.05 26.28 2.48
N GLY A 140 0.18 26.49 3.47
CA GLY A 140 -0.89 27.51 3.41
C GLY A 140 -2.14 27.06 2.64
N VAL A 141 -2.22 25.77 2.25
CA VAL A 141 -3.40 25.16 1.64
C VAL A 141 -4.17 24.40 2.71
N PHE A 142 -5.46 24.70 2.85
CA PHE A 142 -6.35 24.10 3.84
C PHE A 142 -7.44 23.30 3.12
N PRO A 143 -7.31 21.97 2.97
CA PRO A 143 -8.33 21.16 2.34
C PRO A 143 -9.59 21.11 3.21
N GLU A 144 -10.75 21.27 2.59
CA GLU A 144 -12.06 21.30 3.25
C GLU A 144 -12.71 19.91 3.33
N LEU A 145 -12.17 18.95 2.58
CA LEU A 145 -12.67 17.58 2.52
C LEU A 145 -11.53 16.61 2.20
N VAL A 146 -11.59 15.42 2.81
CA VAL A 146 -10.73 14.29 2.48
C VAL A 146 -11.54 13.23 1.75
N LEU A 147 -10.98 12.74 0.64
CA LEU A 147 -11.41 11.53 -0.04
C LEU A 147 -10.36 10.45 0.20
N LEU A 148 -10.73 9.43 0.97
CA LEU A 148 -9.84 8.37 1.46
C LEU A 148 -10.15 7.03 0.78
N ASP A 149 -9.12 6.35 0.28
CA ASP A 149 -9.28 4.97 -0.20
C ASP A 149 -9.64 4.00 0.93
N GLY A 150 -10.55 3.07 0.62
CA GLY A 150 -10.98 2.02 1.53
C GLY A 150 -12.35 2.26 2.15
N SER A 151 -12.70 1.43 3.12
CA SER A 151 -14.03 1.44 3.76
C SER A 151 -14.06 2.01 5.18
N HIS A 152 -12.89 2.22 5.79
CA HIS A 152 -12.78 2.61 7.19
C HIS A 152 -12.14 3.99 7.31
N ASN A 153 -12.78 4.89 8.06
CA ASN A 153 -12.19 6.17 8.38
C ASN A 153 -11.16 6.01 9.50
N TRP A 154 -9.91 5.74 9.12
CA TRP A 154 -8.80 5.64 10.06
C TRP A 154 -8.08 6.98 10.30
N LEU A 155 -8.30 7.97 9.43
CA LEU A 155 -7.57 9.24 9.41
C LEU A 155 -8.17 10.29 10.35
N SER A 156 -9.50 10.37 10.44
CA SER A 156 -10.12 11.30 11.39
C SER A 156 -9.74 10.95 12.83
N PRO A 157 -9.58 11.94 13.70
CA PRO A 157 -9.63 11.72 15.13
C PRO A 157 -11.02 11.14 15.44
N VAL A 158 -11.06 9.89 15.91
CA VAL A 158 -12.30 9.33 16.46
C VAL A 158 -12.55 10.08 17.76
N GLU A 159 -13.76 10.64 17.93
CA GLU A 159 -14.23 11.09 19.25
C GLU A 159 -13.98 9.98 20.26
N GLN A 160 -13.34 10.33 21.38
CA GLN A 160 -12.86 9.42 22.43
C GLN A 160 -13.83 8.23 22.66
N PRO A 161 -13.43 6.98 22.33
CA PRO A 161 -14.23 5.79 22.62
C PRO A 161 -14.57 5.61 24.11
N SER A 162 -13.78 6.20 25.00
CA SER A 162 -14.03 6.24 26.44
C SER A 162 -13.66 7.60 27.06
N LEU A 163 -14.31 7.97 28.17
CA LEU A 163 -13.96 9.14 29.01
C LEU A 163 -12.51 9.15 29.51
N PHE A 164 -11.77 8.05 29.34
CA PHE A 164 -10.39 7.89 29.79
C PHE A 164 -9.37 7.88 28.64
N ASP A 165 -9.82 7.93 27.38
CA ASP A 165 -8.92 7.93 26.23
C ASP A 165 -8.28 9.31 26.06
N GLN A 166 -6.97 9.38 26.28
CA GLN A 166 -6.21 10.60 26.03
C GLN A 166 -6.14 10.82 24.51
N PRO A 167 -6.59 11.97 23.98
CA PRO A 167 -6.39 12.29 22.57
C PRO A 167 -4.88 12.32 22.30
N ALA A 168 -4.46 11.63 21.23
CA ALA A 168 -3.07 11.66 20.80
C ALA A 168 -2.65 13.12 20.56
N PRO A 169 -1.56 13.62 21.15
CA PRO A 169 -1.16 15.02 21.02
C PRO A 169 -0.76 15.35 19.58
N GLY A 170 -1.32 16.44 19.04
CA GLY A 170 -1.01 16.99 17.70
C GLY A 170 -2.26 17.38 16.91
N ALA A 171 -2.12 18.34 15.98
CA ALA A 171 -3.20 18.70 15.04
C ALA A 171 -3.50 17.48 14.17
N THR A 172 -4.73 16.96 14.28
CA THR A 172 -5.22 15.79 13.53
C THR A 172 -5.96 16.25 12.27
N CYS A 173 -6.33 15.31 11.39
CA CYS A 173 -7.16 15.63 10.23
C CYS A 173 -8.54 16.11 10.68
N ASP A 174 -8.77 17.41 10.60
CA ASP A 174 -9.97 18.14 11.03
C ASP A 174 -11.02 18.28 9.93
N ALA A 175 -10.65 18.02 8.67
CA ALA A 175 -11.59 17.98 7.56
C ALA A 175 -12.48 16.71 7.58
N PRO A 176 -13.75 16.80 7.16
CA PRO A 176 -14.62 15.64 6.93
C PRO A 176 -13.98 14.60 6.00
N VAL A 177 -13.93 13.35 6.46
CA VAL A 177 -13.37 12.23 5.69
C VAL A 177 -14.48 11.42 5.05
N HIS A 178 -14.44 11.33 3.73
CA HIS A 178 -15.30 10.47 2.91
C HIS A 178 -14.50 9.26 2.45
N THR A 179 -14.90 8.07 2.87
CA THR A 179 -14.27 6.82 2.47
C THR A 179 -14.91 6.28 1.20
N ARG A 180 -14.09 5.67 0.34
CA ARG A 180 -14.57 4.99 -0.86
C ARG A 180 -13.66 3.81 -1.21
N ILE A 181 -14.27 2.64 -1.37
CA ILE A 181 -13.56 1.42 -1.76
C ILE A 181 -13.04 1.57 -3.20
N LYS A 182 -11.73 1.35 -3.42
CA LYS A 182 -11.06 1.45 -4.72
C LYS A 182 -11.18 2.86 -5.31
N ALA A 183 -11.03 3.87 -4.45
CA ALA A 183 -11.03 5.26 -4.85
C ALA A 183 -9.83 5.58 -5.74
N ASP A 184 -8.68 4.96 -5.51
CA ASP A 184 -7.48 5.03 -6.37
C ASP A 184 -7.75 4.65 -7.85
N MET A 185 -8.70 3.75 -8.10
CA MET A 185 -9.10 3.35 -9.45
C MET A 185 -10.10 4.32 -10.12
N GLN A 186 -10.77 5.19 -9.35
CA GLN A 186 -11.91 5.99 -9.82
C GLN A 186 -11.70 7.49 -9.72
N CYS A 187 -10.96 7.93 -8.71
CA CYS A 187 -10.76 9.30 -8.26
C CYS A 187 -9.32 9.69 -8.54
N LEU A 188 -9.13 10.67 -9.41
CA LEU A 188 -7.81 11.09 -9.85
C LEU A 188 -6.96 11.67 -8.71
N SER A 189 -7.59 12.35 -7.75
CA SER A 189 -6.91 12.85 -6.53
C SER A 189 -6.32 11.72 -5.68
N VAL A 190 -7.05 10.62 -5.48
CA VAL A 190 -6.58 9.46 -4.72
C VAL A 190 -5.53 8.69 -5.50
N ALA A 191 -5.72 8.51 -6.82
CA ALA A 191 -4.72 7.91 -7.69
C ALA A 191 -3.38 8.68 -7.64
N ALA A 192 -3.45 10.02 -7.66
CA ALA A 192 -2.30 10.90 -7.49
C ALA A 192 -1.60 10.69 -6.14
N ALA A 193 -2.35 10.66 -5.05
CA ALA A 193 -1.82 10.37 -3.71
C ALA A 193 -1.12 8.99 -3.66
N SER A 194 -1.71 7.96 -4.27
CA SER A 194 -1.13 6.61 -4.36
C SER A 194 0.25 6.60 -5.03
N VAL A 195 0.42 7.36 -6.10
CA VAL A 195 1.68 7.44 -6.85
C VAL A 195 2.75 8.12 -6.01
N ILE A 196 2.42 9.26 -5.41
CA ILE A 196 3.34 10.02 -4.56
C ILE A 196 3.80 9.16 -3.37
N ALA A 197 2.85 8.56 -2.64
CA ALA A 197 3.13 7.67 -1.51
C ALA A 197 4.04 6.49 -1.92
N LYS A 198 3.69 5.83 -3.03
CA LYS A 198 4.38 4.63 -3.51
C LYS A 198 5.82 4.92 -3.92
N VAL A 199 6.04 5.98 -4.67
CA VAL A 199 7.39 6.35 -5.14
C VAL A 199 8.28 6.76 -3.97
N GLU A 200 7.75 7.53 -3.03
CA GLU A 200 8.53 7.98 -1.87
C GLU A 200 8.88 6.83 -0.94
N ARG A 201 7.93 5.95 -0.61
CA ARG A 201 8.23 4.76 0.19
C ARG A 201 9.19 3.81 -0.52
N ASP A 202 9.01 3.57 -1.82
CA ASP A 202 9.91 2.67 -2.57
C ASP A 202 11.34 3.24 -2.63
N ARG A 203 11.51 4.56 -2.67
CA ARG A 203 12.81 5.23 -2.55
C ARG A 203 13.45 4.94 -1.19
N GLN A 204 12.73 5.12 -0.08
CA GLN A 204 13.25 4.79 1.25
C GLN A 204 13.67 3.32 1.38
N MET A 205 12.89 2.38 0.82
CA MET A 205 13.27 0.97 0.86
C MET A 205 14.53 0.65 0.05
N ARG A 206 14.80 1.38 -1.05
CA ARG A 206 16.05 1.27 -1.81
C ARG A 206 17.24 1.86 -1.06
N GLU A 207 17.04 2.96 -0.35
CA GLU A 207 18.07 3.55 0.50
C GLU A 207 18.45 2.58 1.63
N LEU A 208 17.45 1.99 2.31
CA LEU A 208 17.67 0.97 3.33
C LEU A 208 18.36 -0.30 2.80
N HIS A 209 18.13 -0.64 1.53
CA HIS A 209 18.82 -1.77 0.90
C HIS A 209 20.34 -1.54 0.79
N LEU A 210 20.80 -0.29 0.67
CA LEU A 210 22.24 0.00 0.65
C LEU A 210 22.91 -0.37 1.98
N GLU A 211 22.19 -0.25 3.09
CA GLU A 211 22.68 -0.64 4.42
C GLU A 211 22.47 -2.14 4.69
N TYR A 212 21.36 -2.72 4.24
CA TYR A 212 21.00 -4.13 4.45
C TYR A 212 20.78 -4.88 3.11
N PRO A 213 21.83 -5.07 2.29
CA PRO A 213 21.67 -5.58 0.93
C PRO A 213 21.11 -7.00 0.89
N ALA A 214 21.44 -7.83 1.88
CA ALA A 214 20.99 -9.22 1.96
C ALA A 214 19.46 -9.36 1.90
N TYR A 215 18.68 -8.39 2.42
CA TYR A 215 17.23 -8.49 2.50
C TYR A 215 16.49 -8.17 1.19
N GLY A 216 17.19 -7.70 0.14
CA GLY A 216 16.61 -7.47 -1.19
C GLY A 216 15.47 -6.45 -1.23
N TRP A 217 15.51 -5.45 -0.35
CA TRP A 217 14.45 -4.43 -0.23
C TRP A 217 14.34 -3.51 -1.44
N ASP A 218 15.38 -3.40 -2.25
CA ASP A 218 15.35 -2.73 -3.56
C ASP A 218 14.42 -3.41 -4.57
N ILE A 219 14.06 -4.68 -4.36
CA ILE A 219 13.10 -5.46 -5.15
C ILE A 219 11.80 -5.61 -4.37
N ASN A 220 11.85 -6.27 -3.21
CA ASN A 220 10.65 -6.68 -2.47
C ASN A 220 10.01 -5.57 -1.62
N LYS A 221 10.66 -4.42 -1.46
CA LYS A 221 10.14 -3.24 -0.71
C LYS A 221 9.70 -3.55 0.72
N GLY A 222 10.30 -4.55 1.35
CA GLY A 222 9.98 -5.01 2.71
C GLY A 222 8.79 -5.97 2.78
N TYR A 223 8.16 -6.36 1.67
CA TYR A 223 7.05 -7.33 1.67
C TYR A 223 7.54 -8.76 1.90
N ALA A 224 6.62 -9.61 2.37
CA ALA A 224 6.90 -10.97 2.84
C ALA A 224 7.15 -12.00 1.71
N THR A 225 8.11 -11.73 0.83
CA THR A 225 8.53 -12.67 -0.23
C THR A 225 9.32 -13.84 0.36
N ALA A 226 9.40 -14.97 -0.37
CA ALA A 226 10.21 -16.11 0.04
C ALA A 226 11.67 -15.70 0.29
N ALA A 227 12.29 -15.00 -0.66
CA ALA A 227 13.66 -14.48 -0.54
C ALA A 227 13.87 -13.61 0.71
N HIS A 228 12.91 -12.73 1.03
CA HIS A 228 12.98 -11.91 2.24
C HIS A 228 12.92 -12.76 3.51
N ARG A 229 12.03 -13.76 3.54
CA ARG A 229 11.89 -14.67 4.69
C ARG A 229 13.12 -15.58 4.86
N ASP A 230 13.74 -16.02 3.77
CA ASP A 230 14.94 -16.87 3.82
C ASP A 230 16.10 -16.13 4.49
N VAL A 231 16.32 -14.86 4.13
CA VAL A 231 17.32 -14.00 4.76
C VAL A 231 16.97 -13.74 6.23
N LEU A 232 15.69 -13.47 6.53
CA LEU A 232 15.21 -13.33 7.90
C LEU A 232 15.49 -14.56 8.76
N ARG A 233 15.36 -15.78 8.22
CA ARG A 233 15.72 -17.03 8.94
C ARG A 233 17.22 -17.15 9.18
N ALA A 234 18.04 -16.76 8.20
CA ALA A 234 19.49 -16.91 8.26
C ALA A 234 20.18 -15.82 9.09
N SER A 235 19.70 -14.58 9.02
CA SER A 235 20.38 -13.39 9.54
C SER A 235 19.60 -12.67 10.65
N GLY A 236 18.36 -13.07 10.93
CA GLY A 236 17.51 -12.43 11.94
C GLY A 236 16.86 -11.13 11.46
N ALA A 237 16.14 -10.45 12.37
CA ALA A 237 15.49 -9.18 12.11
C ALA A 237 16.43 -7.99 12.31
N THR A 238 16.16 -6.90 11.59
CA THR A 238 16.87 -5.61 11.72
C THR A 238 16.00 -4.58 12.45
N PRO A 239 16.53 -3.40 12.84
CA PRO A 239 15.74 -2.33 13.45
C PRO A 239 14.58 -1.80 12.58
N TYR A 240 14.58 -2.11 11.28
CA TYR A 240 13.55 -1.72 10.33
C TYR A 240 12.45 -2.78 10.15
N HIS A 241 12.57 -3.94 10.78
CA HIS A 241 11.50 -4.94 10.80
C HIS A 241 10.47 -4.62 11.88
N ARG A 242 9.22 -5.00 11.62
CA ARG A 242 8.10 -4.89 12.56
C ARG A 242 8.10 -6.12 13.46
N VAL A 243 8.88 -6.09 14.53
CA VAL A 243 9.17 -7.28 15.34
C VAL A 243 7.98 -7.74 16.19
N SER A 244 6.95 -6.89 16.36
CA SER A 244 5.68 -7.29 16.96
C SER A 244 4.86 -8.23 16.06
N TRP A 245 5.24 -8.37 14.78
CA TRP A 245 4.54 -9.21 13.80
C TRP A 245 5.14 -10.61 13.68
N ARG A 246 4.36 -11.55 13.11
CA ARG A 246 4.86 -12.89 12.76
C ARG A 246 5.73 -12.83 11.50
N LEU A 247 7.01 -12.48 11.66
CA LEU A 247 7.96 -12.29 10.56
C LEU A 247 8.22 -13.56 9.73
N LEU A 248 8.37 -14.72 10.38
CA LEU A 248 8.68 -15.98 9.71
C LEU A 248 7.46 -16.78 9.26
N GLY A 249 6.27 -16.42 9.75
CA GLY A 249 5.05 -17.22 9.59
C GLY A 249 5.12 -18.47 10.46
N GLY A 250 4.13 -18.64 11.34
CA GLY A 250 4.01 -19.89 12.09
C GLY A 250 3.11 -20.85 11.33
N GLU A 251 3.62 -22.03 11.00
CA GLU A 251 2.77 -23.21 11.07
C GLU A 251 2.26 -23.28 12.52
N LEU A 252 0.94 -23.35 12.70
CA LEU A 252 0.37 -23.73 13.97
C LEU A 252 0.83 -25.16 14.23
N GLN A 253 1.92 -25.34 14.96
CA GLN A 253 2.11 -26.58 15.68
C GLN A 253 1.12 -26.51 16.83
N ASP A 254 -0.03 -27.19 16.67
CA ASP A 254 -0.82 -27.63 17.81
C ASP A 254 0.16 -28.40 18.70
N ALA A 255 0.57 -27.77 19.79
CA ALA A 255 1.13 -28.49 20.92
C ALA A 255 -0.02 -29.31 21.50
N GLY A 256 -0.24 -30.49 20.91
CA GLY A 256 -1.04 -31.53 21.53
C GLY A 256 -0.43 -31.81 22.89
N ASP A 257 -1.16 -31.44 23.92
CA ASP A 257 -0.84 -31.71 25.32
C ASP A 257 -0.85 -33.23 25.54
N PRO A 258 0.31 -33.88 25.81
CA PRO A 258 0.36 -35.30 26.09
C PRO A 258 0.41 -35.52 27.62
N ALA A 259 -0.55 -34.95 28.35
CA ALA A 259 -0.65 -35.15 29.79
C ALA A 259 -2.11 -35.16 30.28
N ALA A 260 -2.88 -36.14 29.81
CA ALA A 260 -4.15 -36.52 30.42
C ALA A 260 -4.39 -38.04 30.35
N GLU A 261 -3.39 -38.84 30.73
CA GLU A 261 -3.61 -40.23 31.17
C GLU A 261 -2.66 -40.53 32.34
N ALA A 262 -3.16 -40.33 33.56
CA ALA A 262 -2.77 -41.03 34.79
C ALA A 262 -3.89 -40.88 35.83
#